data_AF-A0A0F9MQT0-F1
#
_entry.id   AF-A0A0F9MQT0-F1
#
_cell.length_a   1.000
_cell.length_b   1.000
_cell.length_c   1.000
_cell.angle_alpha   90.00
_cell.angle_beta   90.00
_cell.angle_gamma   90.00
#
_symmetry.space_group_name_H-M   'P 1'
#
loop_
_entity.id
_entity.type
_entity.pdbx_description
1 polymer ?
#
loop_
_entity_poly.entity_id
_entity_poly.type
_entity_poly.pdbx_seq_one_letter_code
_entity_poly.pdbx_strand_id
1 'polypeptide(L)'
;MNTITISEFIQEGYLQEVNRQFFHPLGLALEVKIDEETGECSLGNIWDCREDPEGIVFGKFPAEEVIRKAKNIANVHKCLSKSRYKILGYTIQPIADIIVK
;
A
#
# COMPACT_ATOMS: atom_id res chain seq x y z
N MET A 1 -9.40 -8.32 17.03
CA MET A 1 -8.74 -7.57 15.95
C MET A 1 -7.32 -7.31 16.39
N ASN A 2 -6.33 -7.51 15.51
CA ASN A 2 -4.91 -7.30 15.80
C ASN A 2 -4.39 -6.19 14.86
N THR A 3 -3.36 -5.48 15.30
CA THR A 3 -2.63 -4.48 14.50
C THR A 3 -1.30 -5.06 14.01
N ILE A 4 -0.80 -4.59 12.88
CA ILE A 4 0.57 -4.85 12.42
C ILE A 4 1.49 -3.70 12.79
N THR A 5 2.79 -3.96 12.91
CA THR A 5 3.79 -2.89 13.11
C THR A 5 4.05 -2.14 11.80
N ILE A 6 4.58 -0.92 11.88
CA ILE A 6 4.97 -0.18 10.67
C ILE A 6 6.15 -0.85 9.96
N SER A 7 7.07 -1.47 10.71
CA SER A 7 8.16 -2.27 10.12
C SER A 7 7.60 -3.42 9.29
N GLU A 8 6.60 -4.16 9.79
CA GLU A 8 5.92 -5.22 9.04
C GLU A 8 5.19 -4.66 7.80
N PHE A 9 4.50 -3.53 7.95
CA PHE A 9 3.83 -2.83 6.84
C PHE A 9 4.80 -2.49 5.68
N ILE A 10 6.05 -2.11 6.00
CA ILE A 10 7.11 -1.85 5.01
C ILE A 10 7.65 -3.16 4.42
N GLN A 11 8.05 -4.11 5.28
CA GLN A 11 8.77 -5.32 4.88
C GLN A 11 7.94 -6.23 3.98
N GLU A 12 6.64 -6.32 4.25
CA GLU A 12 5.67 -7.09 3.47
C GLU A 12 5.32 -6.42 2.13
N GLY A 13 5.56 -5.11 2.00
CA GLY A 13 5.36 -4.36 0.76
C GLY A 13 4.07 -3.53 0.69
N TYR A 14 3.32 -3.40 1.78
CA TYR A 14 2.07 -2.62 1.77
C TYR A 14 2.33 -1.14 1.51
N LEU A 15 3.35 -0.54 2.14
CA LEU A 15 3.73 0.86 1.89
C LEU A 15 4.06 1.10 0.41
N GLN A 16 4.82 0.18 -0.19
CA GLN A 16 5.18 0.27 -1.60
C GLN A 16 3.93 0.23 -2.49
N GLU A 17 3.01 -0.70 -2.23
CA GLU A 17 1.88 -0.92 -3.12
C GLU A 17 0.76 0.10 -2.93
N VAL A 18 0.54 0.62 -1.72
CA VAL A 18 -0.37 1.76 -1.53
C VAL A 18 0.18 3.00 -2.25
N ASN A 19 1.49 3.22 -2.21
CA ASN A 19 2.12 4.30 -2.96
C ASN A 19 2.04 4.06 -4.47
N ARG A 20 2.41 2.88 -4.97
CA ARG A 20 2.44 2.57 -6.40
C ARG A 20 1.06 2.58 -7.06
N GLN A 21 0.06 2.00 -6.40
CA GLN A 21 -1.26 1.76 -7.01
C GLN A 21 -2.27 2.88 -6.72
N PHE A 22 -2.09 3.63 -5.63
CA PHE A 22 -3.05 4.65 -5.22
C PHE A 22 -2.44 6.05 -5.15
N PHE A 23 -1.38 6.27 -4.36
CA PHE A 23 -0.90 7.65 -4.14
C PHE A 23 -0.09 8.22 -5.31
N HIS A 24 0.88 7.51 -5.87
CA HIS A 24 1.73 8.00 -6.96
C HIS A 24 0.93 8.45 -8.19
N PRO A 25 -0.10 7.71 -8.68
CA PRO A 25 -0.95 8.17 -9.78
C PRO A 25 -1.70 9.49 -9.49
N LEU A 26 -1.83 9.85 -8.21
CA LEU A 26 -2.48 11.08 -7.75
C LEU A 26 -1.46 12.18 -7.39
N GLY A 27 -0.17 12.00 -7.68
CA GLY A 27 0.88 12.93 -7.29
C GLY A 27 1.12 12.98 -5.78
N LEU A 28 0.81 11.91 -5.06
CA LEU A 28 0.97 11.82 -3.60
C LEU A 28 1.91 10.66 -3.22
N ALA A 29 2.47 10.69 -2.00
CA ALA A 29 3.12 9.52 -1.42
C ALA A 29 3.02 9.50 0.11
N LEU A 30 2.70 8.34 0.68
CA LEU A 30 2.77 8.08 2.11
C LEU A 30 4.23 7.86 2.53
N GLU A 31 4.66 8.61 3.54
CA GLU A 31 5.97 8.50 4.18
C GLU A 31 5.92 7.58 5.41
N VAL A 32 7.02 6.87 5.66
CA VAL A 32 7.33 6.30 6.96
C VAL A 32 8.61 6.95 7.47
N LYS A 33 8.59 7.38 8.73
CA LYS A 33 9.77 7.88 9.44
C LYS A 33 10.44 6.71 10.15
N ILE A 34 11.76 6.69 10.09
CA ILE A 34 12.60 5.77 10.83
C ILE A 34 13.42 6.62 11.79
N ASP A 35 13.26 6.35 13.08
CA ASP A 35 14.09 6.98 14.11
C ASP A 35 15.53 6.48 13.97
N GLU A 36 16.48 7.40 13.80
CA GLU A 36 17.88 7.06 13.50
C GLU A 36 18.63 6.45 14.69
N GLU A 37 18.19 6.73 15.92
CA GLU A 37 18.84 6.23 17.14
C GLU A 37 18.32 4.83 17.53
N THR A 38 17.02 4.60 17.36
CA THR A 38 16.32 3.40 17.84
C THR A 38 15.94 2.43 16.71
N GLY A 39 15.88 2.90 15.47
CA GLY A 39 15.35 2.16 14.33
C GLY A 39 13.83 2.01 14.32
N GLU A 40 13.12 2.68 15.24
CA GLU A 40 11.66 2.58 15.33
C GLU A 40 10.99 3.21 14.11
N CYS A 41 10.02 2.48 13.52
CA CYS A 41 9.29 2.93 12.35
C CYS A 41 7.93 3.51 12.73
N SER A 42 7.58 4.69 12.23
CA SER A 42 6.28 5.35 12.44
C SER A 42 5.72 5.96 11.16
N LEU A 43 4.41 6.11 11.05
CA LEU A 43 3.81 6.83 9.90
C LEU A 43 4.28 8.29 9.90
N GLY A 44 4.75 8.74 8.74
CA GLY A 44 5.20 10.10 8.51
C GLY A 44 4.09 10.98 7.92
N ASN A 45 4.49 11.83 6.99
CA ASN A 45 3.59 12.74 6.27
C ASN A 45 3.04 12.12 4.97
N ILE A 46 2.18 12.88 4.29
CA ILE A 46 1.86 12.69 2.88
C ILE A 46 2.66 13.73 2.08
N TRP A 47 3.45 13.27 1.12
CA TRP A 47 4.09 14.12 0.13
C TRP A 47 3.07 14.56 -0.92
N ASP A 48 3.09 15.83 -1.31
CA ASP A 48 2.18 16.42 -2.28
C ASP A 48 2.96 17.02 -3.44
N CYS A 49 2.95 16.29 -4.56
CA CYS A 49 3.60 16.60 -5.82
C CYS A 49 2.56 16.71 -6.94
N ARG A 50 1.33 17.13 -6.62
CA ARG A 50 0.25 17.26 -7.62
C ARG A 50 0.52 18.30 -8.70
N GLU A 51 1.34 19.28 -8.39
CA GLU A 51 1.76 20.33 -9.33
C GLU A 51 2.97 19.90 -10.20
N ASP A 52 3.60 18.76 -9.89
CA ASP A 52 4.73 18.24 -10.66
C ASP A 52 4.22 17.39 -11.84
N PRO A 53 4.57 17.71 -13.10
CA PRO A 53 4.00 17.04 -14.27
C PRO A 53 4.38 15.56 -14.39
N GLU A 54 5.47 15.13 -13.74
CA GLU A 54 5.87 13.71 -13.67
C GLU A 54 5.29 12.98 -12.44
N GLY A 55 4.65 13.70 -11.52
CA GLY A 55 4.13 13.17 -10.26
C GLY A 55 5.24 12.58 -9.37
N ILE A 56 4.95 11.43 -8.75
CA ILE A 56 5.93 10.69 -7.93
C ILE A 56 6.27 9.37 -8.61
N VAL A 57 7.56 9.18 -8.88
CA VAL A 57 8.11 7.91 -9.35
C VAL A 57 9.05 7.31 -8.30
N PHE A 58 9.17 5.99 -8.30
CA PHE A 58 10.19 5.35 -7.48
C PHE A 58 11.59 5.79 -7.94
N GLY A 59 12.46 6.05 -6.97
CA GLY A 59 13.90 6.15 -7.23
C GLY A 59 14.49 4.82 -7.72
N LYS A 60 15.81 4.78 -7.90
CA LYS A 60 16.53 3.56 -8.31
C LYS A 60 16.59 2.57 -7.15
N PHE A 61 15.55 1.76 -6.97
CA PHE A 61 15.56 0.62 -6.04
C PHE A 61 16.08 -0.64 -6.72
N PRO A 62 16.65 -1.60 -5.94
CA PRO A 62 16.94 -2.93 -6.46
C PRO A 62 15.66 -3.56 -7.03
N ALA A 63 15.66 -3.86 -8.33
CA ALA A 63 14.48 -4.37 -9.02
C ALA A 63 13.93 -5.64 -8.33
N GLU A 64 14.82 -6.49 -7.80
CA GLU A 64 14.43 -7.74 -7.14
C GLU A 64 13.57 -7.53 -5.89
N GLU A 65 13.91 -6.58 -5.02
CA GLU A 65 13.17 -6.32 -3.79
C GLU A 65 11.79 -5.71 -4.08
N VAL A 66 11.73 -4.75 -5.00
CA VAL A 66 10.49 -4.12 -5.44
C VAL A 66 9.55 -5.14 -6.06
N ILE A 67 10.08 -6.02 -6.93
CA ILE A 67 9.32 -7.10 -7.55
C ILE A 67 8.84 -8.10 -6.49
N ARG A 68 9.68 -8.45 -5.51
CA ARG A 68 9.31 -9.35 -4.41
C ARG A 68 8.13 -8.81 -3.60
N LYS A 69 8.22 -7.54 -3.15
CA LYS A 69 7.16 -6.86 -2.39
C LYS A 69 5.86 -6.77 -3.18
N ALA A 70 5.92 -6.38 -4.45
CA ALA A 70 4.74 -6.32 -5.32
C ALA A 70 4.08 -7.70 -5.50
N LYS A 71 4.86 -8.76 -5.73
CA LYS A 71 4.36 -10.14 -5.83
C LYS A 71 3.72 -10.61 -4.52
N ASN A 72 4.31 -10.27 -3.38
CA ASN A 72 3.77 -10.63 -2.08
C ASN A 72 2.35 -10.06 -1.89
N ILE A 73 2.18 -8.75 -2.08
CA ILE A 73 0.88 -8.09 -1.94
C ILE A 73 -0.14 -8.61 -2.96
N ALA A 74 0.28 -8.86 -4.21
CA ALA A 74 -0.61 -9.46 -5.21
C ALA A 74 -1.12 -10.86 -4.78
N ASN A 75 -0.25 -11.67 -4.17
CA ASN A 75 -0.63 -12.98 -3.64
C ASN A 75 -1.57 -12.85 -2.43
N VAL A 76 -1.27 -11.96 -1.47
CA VAL A 76 -2.14 -11.67 -0.32
C VAL A 76 -3.52 -11.24 -0.81
N HIS A 77 -3.58 -10.27 -1.73
CA HIS A 77 -4.83 -9.79 -2.31
C HIS A 77 -5.60 -10.93 -2.98
N LYS A 78 -4.94 -11.77 -3.79
CA LYS A 78 -5.56 -12.93 -4.45
C LYS A 78 -6.14 -13.93 -3.45
N CYS A 79 -5.42 -14.25 -2.38
CA CYS A 79 -5.86 -15.18 -1.35
C CYS A 79 -7.07 -14.64 -0.59
N LEU A 80 -7.01 -13.38 -0.15
CA LEU A 80 -8.08 -12.76 0.64
C LEU A 80 -9.32 -12.43 -0.21
N SER A 81 -9.14 -12.05 -1.48
CA SER A 81 -10.25 -11.72 -2.38
C SER A 81 -11.26 -12.86 -2.51
N LYS A 82 -10.80 -14.12 -2.56
CA LYS A 82 -11.69 -15.29 -2.68
C LYS A 82 -12.62 -15.41 -1.47
N SER A 83 -12.05 -15.37 -0.27
CA SER A 83 -12.83 -15.47 0.97
C SER A 83 -13.72 -14.25 1.16
N ARG A 84 -13.21 -13.05 0.84
CA ARG A 84 -13.94 -11.79 0.98
C ARG A 84 -15.14 -11.74 0.03
N TYR A 85 -14.95 -12.11 -1.23
CA TYR A 85 -16.05 -12.18 -2.20
C TYR A 85 -17.10 -13.22 -1.78
N LYS A 86 -16.69 -14.38 -1.27
CA LYS A 86 -17.63 -15.41 -0.79
C LYS A 86 -18.48 -14.94 0.41
N ILE A 87 -17.91 -14.15 1.31
CA ILE A 87 -18.57 -13.71 2.55
C ILE A 87 -19.36 -12.41 2.35
N LEU A 88 -18.80 -11.45 1.61
CA LEU A 88 -19.31 -10.09 1.48
C LEU A 88 -19.91 -9.79 0.10
N GLY A 89 -19.66 -10.62 -0.92
CA GLY A 89 -20.09 -10.37 -2.30
C GLY A 89 -19.19 -9.39 -3.07
N TYR A 90 -18.13 -8.87 -2.44
CA TYR A 90 -17.22 -7.91 -3.06
C TYR A 90 -15.79 -8.04 -2.52
N THR A 91 -14.81 -7.64 -3.33
CA THR A 91 -13.40 -7.54 -2.90
C THR A 91 -13.09 -6.13 -2.40
N ILE A 92 -13.42 -5.12 -3.20
CA ILE A 92 -13.35 -3.71 -2.80
C ILE A 92 -14.71 -3.31 -2.26
N GLN A 93 -14.74 -2.60 -1.14
CA GLN A 93 -15.99 -2.15 -0.55
C GLN A 93 -16.70 -1.17 -1.49
N PRO A 94 -17.98 -1.38 -1.83
CA PRO A 94 -18.73 -0.44 -2.64
C PRO A 94 -18.98 0.87 -1.89
N ILE A 95 -19.10 1.97 -2.62
CA ILE A 95 -19.27 3.34 -2.08
C ILE A 95 -20.69 3.57 -1.53
N ALA A 96 -21.66 2.76 -1.96
CA ALA A 96 -23.02 2.73 -1.45
C ALA A 96 -23.48 1.28 -1.30
N ASP A 97 -24.53 1.04 -0.50
CA ASP A 97 -25.21 -0.26 -0.39
C ASP A 97 -25.86 -0.62 -1.74
N ILE A 98 -25.06 -1.04 -2.71
CA ILE A 98 -25.57 -1.73 -3.88
C ILE A 98 -25.90 -3.14 -3.38
N ILE A 99 -27.10 -3.25 -2.79
CA ILE A 99 -27.78 -4.52 -2.58
C ILE A 99 -28.05 -5.05 -3.99
N VAL A 100 -27.09 -5.79 -4.55
CA VAL A 100 -27.37 -6.63 -5.71
C VAL A 100 -28.22 -7.77 -5.15
N LYS A 101 -29.55 -7.62 -5.30
CA LYS A 101 -30.51 -8.70 -5.08
C LYS A 101 -30.29 -9.81 -6.10
#